data_AF-A0A6A5YHV8-F1
#
_entry.id   AF-A0A6A5YHV8-F1
#
_cell.length_a   1.000
_cell.length_b   1.000
_cell.length_c   1.000
_cell.angle_alpha   90.00
_cell.angle_beta   90.00
_cell.angle_gamma   90.00
#
_symmetry.space_group_name_H-M   'P 1'
#
loop_
_entity.id
_entity.type
_entity.pdbx_description
1 polymer ?
#
loop_
_entity_poly.entity_id
_entity_poly.type
_entity_poly.pdbx_seq_one_letter_code
_entity_poly.pdbx_strand_id
1 'polypeptide(L)'
;MTSNTDDAPLCLPSTEIKMITDDEADIKLAEAERILNYTFTNKAHGIEALLIAPGVPFNTLVRLESGDSVYRIETNAALAKIGDKALDLILLRLFEPTCMCKGFFDNNIRQKLATNHNLHCIGTKLGLNECLSKHPPDAIYGKAVADAVEALIGAIVLETGIDDAERAVFTMGIVADDMIAEGKLCDIDTPSPTLSRNAKYFKNMINSQKSDLIRLIGEFRVRRATTG
;
A
#
# COMPACT_ATOMS: atom_id res chain seq x y z
N MET A 1 -22.65 7.02 -54.63
CA MET A 1 -21.21 6.71 -54.76
C MET A 1 -20.54 8.05 -55.02
N THR A 2 -19.89 8.70 -54.05
CA THR A 2 -18.73 8.24 -53.29
C THR A 2 -18.73 8.78 -51.86
N SER A 3 -18.38 7.90 -50.93
CA SER A 3 -18.00 8.15 -49.55
C SER A 3 -16.71 8.97 -49.46
N ASN A 4 -16.68 9.99 -48.60
CA ASN A 4 -15.44 10.45 -47.98
C ASN A 4 -15.62 10.35 -46.46
N THR A 5 -14.96 9.35 -45.89
CA THR A 5 -14.76 9.14 -44.46
C THR A 5 -13.55 9.98 -44.04
N ASP A 6 -13.80 11.11 -43.39
CA ASP A 6 -12.79 11.85 -42.64
C ASP A 6 -12.49 11.11 -41.33
N ASP A 7 -11.81 9.97 -41.43
CA ASP A 7 -11.19 9.30 -40.29
C ASP A 7 -9.80 9.93 -40.07
N ALA A 8 -9.79 11.11 -39.45
CA ALA A 8 -8.58 11.61 -38.84
C ALA A 8 -8.22 10.70 -37.66
N PRO A 9 -7.03 10.06 -37.62
CA PRO A 9 -6.62 9.31 -36.45
C PRO A 9 -6.53 10.27 -35.27
N LEU A 10 -7.30 9.99 -34.22
CA LEU A 10 -7.20 10.63 -32.91
C LEU A 10 -5.78 10.41 -32.37
N CYS A 11 -4.88 11.32 -32.73
CA CYS A 11 -3.56 11.43 -32.14
C CYS A 11 -3.77 11.98 -30.73
N LEU A 12 -3.96 11.08 -29.75
CA LEU A 12 -3.92 11.46 -28.35
C LEU A 12 -2.55 12.08 -28.09
N PRO A 13 -2.47 13.27 -27.46
CA PRO A 13 -1.19 13.91 -27.20
C PRO A 13 -0.35 12.97 -26.34
N SER A 14 0.78 12.52 -26.91
CA SER A 14 1.84 11.79 -26.23
C SER A 14 2.30 12.65 -25.07
N THR A 15 1.71 12.44 -23.90
CA THR A 15 2.14 13.11 -22.68
C THR A 15 3.57 12.63 -22.44
N GLU A 16 4.56 13.50 -22.63
CA GLU A 16 5.96 13.18 -22.39
C GLU A 16 6.09 12.65 -20.96
N ILE A 17 6.26 11.33 -20.83
CA ILE A 17 6.52 10.70 -19.55
C ILE A 17 7.98 11.01 -19.24
N LYS A 18 8.22 11.90 -18.27
CA LYS A 18 9.59 12.19 -17.84
C LYS A 18 10.17 10.89 -17.29
N MET A 19 11.25 10.47 -17.92
CA MET A 19 11.92 9.21 -17.67
C MET A 19 12.63 9.32 -16.32
N ILE A 20 12.36 8.36 -15.43
CA ILE A 20 13.17 8.19 -14.22
C ILE A 20 14.39 7.38 -14.66
N THR A 21 15.59 7.81 -14.26
CA THR A 21 16.80 7.03 -14.50
C THR A 21 16.91 5.93 -13.44
N ASP A 22 17.52 4.80 -13.80
CA ASP A 22 17.79 3.70 -12.88
C ASP A 22 18.46 4.18 -11.58
N ASP A 23 19.49 5.05 -11.72
CA ASP A 23 20.21 5.63 -10.59
C ASP A 23 19.31 6.43 -9.63
N GLU A 24 18.34 7.21 -10.15
CA GLU A 24 17.42 7.98 -9.30
C GLU A 24 16.43 7.06 -8.57
N ALA A 25 15.94 6.02 -9.26
CA ALA A 25 15.05 5.04 -8.67
C ALA A 25 15.74 4.26 -7.55
N ASP A 26 16.99 3.86 -7.75
CA ASP A 26 17.79 3.13 -6.77
C ASP A 26 18.11 3.97 -5.52
N ILE A 27 18.46 5.25 -5.70
CA ILE A 27 18.70 6.16 -4.57
C ILE A 27 17.44 6.31 -3.70
N LYS A 28 16.30 6.52 -4.35
CA LYS A 28 15.01 6.66 -3.65
C LYS A 28 14.59 5.38 -2.96
N LEU A 29 14.81 4.24 -3.61
CA LEU A 29 14.53 2.95 -3.00
C LEU A 29 15.44 2.70 -1.80
N ALA A 30 16.73 2.96 -1.90
CA ALA A 30 17.66 2.78 -0.79
C ALA A 30 17.28 3.62 0.45
N GLU A 31 16.80 4.85 0.24
CA GLU A 31 16.31 5.67 1.34
C GLU A 31 14.99 5.14 1.93
N ALA A 32 14.05 4.68 1.10
CA ALA A 32 12.84 4.03 1.58
C ALA A 32 13.15 2.74 2.37
N GLU A 33 14.09 1.91 1.90
CA GLU A 33 14.56 0.70 2.60
C GLU A 33 15.15 1.03 3.97
N ARG A 34 15.92 2.12 4.06
CA ARG A 34 16.47 2.63 5.32
C ARG A 34 15.36 3.06 6.28
N ILE A 35 14.33 3.76 5.79
CA ILE A 35 13.17 4.19 6.59
C ILE A 35 12.38 2.99 7.12
N LEU A 36 12.15 1.99 6.26
CA LEU A 36 11.38 0.79 6.60
C LEU A 36 12.15 -0.22 7.45
N ASN A 37 13.47 -0.06 7.56
CA ASN A 37 14.37 -1.09 8.07
C ASN A 37 14.13 -2.45 7.38
N TYR A 38 13.94 -2.41 6.05
CA TYR A 38 13.62 -3.55 5.22
C TYR A 38 14.36 -3.43 3.88
N THR A 39 14.96 -4.52 3.40
CA THR A 39 15.64 -4.55 2.11
C THR A 39 14.88 -5.46 1.14
N PHE A 40 14.40 -4.90 0.05
CA PHE A 40 13.74 -5.65 -1.02
C PHE A 40 14.76 -6.54 -1.73
N THR A 41 14.42 -7.83 -1.86
CA THR A 41 15.19 -8.76 -2.68
C THR A 41 14.91 -8.50 -4.16
N ASN A 42 13.66 -8.19 -4.49
CA ASN A 42 13.20 -7.75 -5.79
C ASN A 42 12.97 -6.23 -5.76
N LYS A 43 14.01 -5.49 -6.18
CA LYS A 43 14.00 -4.03 -6.24
C LYS A 43 12.83 -3.46 -7.06
N ALA A 44 12.33 -4.20 -8.05
CA ALA A 44 11.19 -3.77 -8.85
C ALA A 44 9.91 -3.55 -8.01
N HIS A 45 9.67 -4.34 -6.96
CA HIS A 45 8.51 -4.12 -6.08
C HIS A 45 8.64 -2.80 -5.29
N GLY A 46 9.83 -2.52 -4.78
CA GLY A 46 10.10 -1.27 -4.07
C GLY A 46 10.00 -0.05 -4.99
N ILE A 47 10.59 -0.12 -6.19
CA ILE A 47 10.50 0.95 -7.18
C ILE A 47 9.04 1.18 -7.61
N GLU A 48 8.28 0.13 -7.88
CA GLU A 48 6.85 0.24 -8.22
C GLU A 48 6.05 0.90 -7.09
N ALA A 49 6.32 0.56 -5.83
CA ALA A 49 5.63 1.14 -4.69
C ALA A 49 5.87 2.66 -4.54
N LEU A 50 7.05 3.14 -4.94
CA LEU A 50 7.43 4.55 -4.92
C LEU A 50 6.99 5.32 -6.17
N LEU A 51 6.49 4.62 -7.19
CA LEU A 51 6.12 5.21 -8.46
C LEU A 51 4.68 5.73 -8.43
N ILE A 52 4.56 7.06 -8.44
CA ILE A 52 3.26 7.72 -8.40
C ILE A 52 2.95 8.31 -9.77
N ALA A 53 1.77 7.99 -10.25
CA ALA A 53 1.22 8.66 -11.41
C ALA A 53 -0.22 9.10 -11.08
N PRO A 54 -0.40 10.36 -10.63
CA PRO A 54 -1.70 10.90 -10.28
C PRO A 54 -2.57 11.04 -11.53
N GLY A 55 -3.85 10.64 -11.44
CA GLY A 55 -4.82 10.89 -12.51
C GLY A 55 -4.65 10.04 -13.77
N VAL A 56 -3.68 9.13 -13.81
CA VAL A 56 -3.59 8.15 -14.89
C VAL A 56 -4.32 6.85 -14.52
N PRO A 57 -4.91 6.14 -15.50
CA PRO A 57 -5.61 4.89 -15.26
C PRO A 57 -4.71 3.83 -14.60
N PHE A 58 -5.32 2.90 -13.87
CA PHE A 58 -4.67 1.66 -13.44
C PHE A 58 -3.97 1.00 -14.65
N ASN A 59 -2.77 0.45 -14.44
CA ASN A 59 -1.91 -0.16 -15.48
C ASN A 59 -1.20 0.85 -16.41
N THR A 60 -1.06 2.11 -15.99
CA THR A 60 -0.18 3.03 -16.70
C THR A 60 1.26 2.60 -16.48
N LEU A 61 1.98 2.40 -17.59
CA LEU A 61 3.36 1.96 -17.57
C LEU A 61 4.25 3.19 -17.63
N VAL A 62 5.10 3.37 -16.62
CA VAL A 62 6.16 4.38 -16.65
C VAL A 62 7.40 3.78 -17.27
N ARG A 63 8.05 4.59 -18.12
CA ARG A 63 9.30 4.27 -18.79
C ARG A 63 10.47 4.52 -17.83
N LEU A 64 11.12 3.44 -17.40
CA LEU A 64 12.43 3.49 -16.72
C LEU A 64 13.52 3.22 -17.74
N GLU A 65 14.51 4.10 -17.85
CA GLU A 65 15.69 3.87 -18.70
C GLU A 65 16.86 3.40 -17.84
N SER A 66 17.42 2.25 -18.21
CA SER A 66 18.68 1.74 -17.67
C SER A 66 19.57 1.37 -18.85
N GLY A 67 20.58 2.19 -19.10
CA GLY A 67 21.41 2.12 -20.30
C GLY A 67 20.56 2.21 -21.59
N ASP A 68 20.70 1.21 -22.47
CA ASP A 68 19.94 1.13 -23.74
C ASP A 68 18.56 0.46 -23.59
N SER A 69 18.15 0.09 -22.38
CA SER A 69 16.92 -0.65 -22.12
C SER A 69 15.81 0.22 -21.54
N VAL A 70 14.59 -0.03 -22.02
CA VAL A 70 13.37 0.64 -21.59
C VAL A 70 12.47 -0.36 -20.87
N TYR A 71 12.25 -0.14 -19.58
CA TYR A 71 11.35 -0.96 -18.77
C TYR A 71 10.01 -0.26 -18.60
N ARG A 72 8.96 -1.07 -18.51
CA ARG A 72 7.59 -0.63 -18.26
C ARG A 72 7.19 -1.07 -16.86
N ILE A 73 7.07 -0.12 -15.95
CA ILE A 73 6.73 -0.36 -14.54
C ILE A 73 5.32 0.16 -14.28
N GLU A 74 4.49 -0.63 -13.57
CA GLU A 74 3.15 -0.21 -13.17
C GLU A 74 3.20 0.91 -12.12
N THR A 75 2.07 1.59 -11.91
CA THR A 75 1.94 2.55 -10.81
C THR A 75 1.68 1.83 -9.50
N ASN A 76 1.97 2.49 -8.37
CA ASN A 76 1.82 1.91 -7.04
C ASN A 76 0.35 1.57 -6.63
N ALA A 77 -0.65 1.90 -7.46
CA ALA A 77 -2.05 1.84 -7.08
C ALA A 77 -2.56 0.41 -6.80
N ALA A 78 -1.99 -0.60 -7.46
CA ALA A 78 -2.34 -2.00 -7.19
C ALA A 78 -1.71 -2.49 -5.87
N LEU A 79 -0.44 -2.15 -5.65
CA LEU A 79 0.25 -2.42 -4.39
C LEU A 79 -0.41 -1.70 -3.21
N ALA A 80 -0.86 -0.46 -3.38
CA ALA A 80 -1.56 0.30 -2.35
C ALA A 80 -2.85 -0.43 -1.88
N LYS A 81 -3.63 -0.99 -2.81
CA LYS A 81 -4.82 -1.78 -2.44
C LYS A 81 -4.48 -3.04 -1.64
N ILE A 82 -3.40 -3.72 -2.00
CA ILE A 82 -2.89 -4.88 -1.25
C ILE A 82 -2.45 -4.41 0.16
N GLY A 83 -1.75 -3.29 0.21
CA GLY A 83 -1.30 -2.60 1.42
C GLY A 83 -2.40 -2.24 2.39
N ASP A 84 -3.46 -1.57 1.94
CA ASP A 84 -4.62 -1.20 2.77
C ASP A 84 -5.25 -2.44 3.42
N LYS A 85 -5.43 -3.53 2.65
CA LYS A 85 -5.98 -4.79 3.19
C LYS A 85 -5.00 -5.51 4.11
N ALA A 86 -3.71 -5.44 3.82
CA ALA A 86 -2.68 -5.96 4.70
C ALA A 86 -2.63 -5.21 6.03
N LEU A 87 -2.72 -3.87 5.99
CA LEU A 87 -2.76 -3.03 7.18
C LEU A 87 -4.01 -3.32 8.03
N ASP A 88 -5.18 -3.47 7.40
CA ASP A 88 -6.40 -3.93 8.08
C ASP A 88 -6.15 -5.26 8.82
N LEU A 89 -5.54 -6.24 8.15
CA LEU A 89 -5.25 -7.55 8.73
C LEU A 89 -4.22 -7.48 9.87
N ILE A 90 -3.16 -6.68 9.71
CA ILE A 90 -2.12 -6.46 10.74
C ILE A 90 -2.75 -5.85 11.98
N LEU A 91 -3.49 -4.75 11.84
CA LEU A 91 -4.18 -4.11 12.97
C LEU A 91 -5.14 -5.08 13.66
N LEU A 92 -5.86 -5.91 12.90
CA LEU A 92 -6.72 -6.93 13.49
C LEU A 92 -5.94 -7.99 14.28
N ARG A 93 -4.80 -8.47 13.77
CA ARG A 93 -3.96 -9.45 14.50
C ARG A 93 -3.43 -8.87 15.81
N LEU A 94 -2.96 -7.63 15.77
CA LEU A 94 -2.38 -6.95 16.93
C LEU A 94 -3.42 -6.68 18.03
N PHE A 95 -4.64 -6.34 17.66
CA PHE A 95 -5.70 -6.01 18.61
C PHE A 95 -6.67 -7.17 18.90
N GLU A 96 -6.55 -8.34 18.24
CA GLU A 96 -7.39 -9.52 18.53
C GLU A 96 -7.35 -9.94 20.01
N PRO A 97 -6.17 -9.97 20.68
CA PRO A 97 -6.09 -10.39 22.08
C PRO A 97 -6.87 -9.46 23.05
N THR A 98 -7.14 -8.22 22.64
CA THR A 98 -7.85 -7.24 23.48
C THR A 98 -9.36 -7.50 23.57
N CYS A 99 -9.89 -8.47 22.80
CA CYS A 99 -11.30 -8.86 22.80
C CYS A 99 -12.28 -7.68 22.61
N MET A 100 -11.83 -6.61 21.95
CA MET A 100 -12.66 -5.46 21.60
C MET A 100 -13.88 -5.88 20.76
N CYS A 101 -14.86 -5.00 20.57
CA CYS A 101 -15.95 -5.24 19.63
C CYS A 101 -15.62 -4.63 18.26
N LYS A 102 -16.22 -5.15 17.17
CA LYS A 102 -15.95 -4.68 15.80
C LYS A 102 -16.16 -3.17 15.66
N GLY A 103 -17.28 -2.66 16.18
CA GLY A 103 -17.60 -1.24 16.10
C GLY A 103 -16.56 -0.38 16.82
N PHE A 104 -16.00 -0.86 17.94
CA PHE A 104 -14.93 -0.15 18.62
C PHE A 104 -13.64 -0.16 17.79
N PHE A 105 -13.23 -1.32 17.27
CA PHE A 105 -12.06 -1.44 16.40
C PHE A 105 -12.16 -0.51 15.19
N ASP A 106 -13.27 -0.58 14.46
CA ASP A 106 -13.49 0.24 13.27
C ASP A 106 -13.43 1.73 13.62
N ASN A 107 -14.20 2.18 14.62
CA ASN A 107 -14.35 3.60 14.92
C ASN A 107 -13.17 4.22 15.68
N ASN A 108 -12.35 3.42 16.38
CA ASN A 108 -11.31 3.95 17.27
C ASN A 108 -9.89 3.52 16.90
N ILE A 109 -9.69 2.33 16.35
CA ILE A 109 -8.36 1.84 16.00
C ILE A 109 -8.12 2.12 14.53
N ARG A 110 -8.92 1.51 13.64
CA ARG A 110 -8.76 1.66 12.19
C ARG A 110 -8.88 3.12 11.75
N GLN A 111 -9.92 3.83 12.18
CA GLN A 111 -10.14 5.24 11.83
C GLN A 111 -9.11 6.21 12.43
N LYS A 112 -8.28 5.79 13.38
CA LYS A 112 -7.16 6.61 13.86
C LYS A 112 -5.88 6.29 13.10
N LEU A 113 -5.58 5.00 12.91
CA LEU A 113 -4.27 4.55 12.45
C LEU A 113 -4.16 4.42 10.93
N ALA A 114 -5.21 3.95 10.27
CA ALA A 114 -5.20 3.60 8.84
C ALA A 114 -6.00 4.58 7.97
N THR A 115 -6.01 5.87 8.34
CA THR A 115 -6.60 6.90 7.47
C THR A 115 -5.55 7.52 6.58
N ASN A 116 -5.93 7.92 5.37
CA ASN A 116 -5.03 8.62 4.44
C ASN A 116 -4.39 9.85 5.08
N HIS A 117 -5.11 10.56 5.96
CA HIS A 117 -4.55 11.70 6.69
C HIS A 117 -3.42 11.26 7.63
N ASN A 118 -3.64 10.24 8.46
CA ASN A 118 -2.61 9.74 9.36
C ASN A 118 -1.41 9.15 8.61
N LEU A 119 -1.66 8.32 7.60
CA LEU A 119 -0.60 7.72 6.78
C LEU A 119 0.21 8.78 6.01
N HIS A 120 -0.45 9.84 5.53
CA HIS A 120 0.24 10.99 4.97
C HIS A 120 1.17 11.67 6.00
N CYS A 121 0.65 11.98 7.19
CA CYS A 121 1.44 12.61 8.24
C CYS A 121 2.65 11.75 8.65
N ILE A 122 2.46 10.44 8.81
CA ILE A 122 3.54 9.49 9.11
C ILE A 122 4.56 9.47 7.97
N GLY A 123 4.10 9.26 6.74
CA GLY A 123 5.00 9.17 5.59
C GLY A 123 5.81 10.45 5.38
N THR A 124 5.18 11.62 5.53
CA THR A 124 5.89 12.91 5.46
C THR A 124 6.87 13.09 6.62
N LYS A 125 6.50 12.72 7.85
CA LYS A 125 7.39 12.81 9.02
C LYS A 125 8.64 11.94 8.86
N LEU A 126 8.52 10.80 8.20
CA LEU A 126 9.61 9.87 7.93
C LEU A 126 10.46 10.25 6.71
N GLY A 127 10.02 11.21 5.89
CA GLY A 127 10.70 11.59 4.65
C GLY A 127 10.34 10.73 3.43
N LEU A 128 9.32 9.85 3.53
CA LEU A 128 8.87 9.01 2.40
C LEU A 128 8.36 9.84 1.23
N ASN A 129 7.89 11.06 1.46
CA ASN A 129 7.47 11.97 0.40
C ASN A 129 8.63 12.35 -0.55
N GLU A 130 9.88 12.35 -0.05
CA GLU A 130 11.07 12.62 -0.86
C GLU A 130 11.54 11.37 -1.64
N CYS A 131 11.13 10.18 -1.19
CA CYS A 131 11.40 8.91 -1.88
C CYS A 131 10.50 8.69 -3.10
N LEU A 132 9.49 9.54 -3.32
CA LEU A 132 8.52 9.34 -4.39
C LEU A 132 9.08 9.74 -5.75
N SER A 133 8.86 8.86 -6.72
CA SER A 133 9.12 9.14 -8.12
C SER A 133 7.86 9.71 -8.77
N LYS A 134 7.96 10.97 -9.19
CA LYS A 134 6.83 11.80 -9.62
C LYS A 134 6.66 11.75 -11.13
N HIS A 135 5.44 11.55 -11.60
CA HIS A 135 5.09 11.93 -12.96
C HIS A 135 3.60 12.32 -13.11
N PRO A 136 3.25 13.58 -13.48
CA PRO A 136 4.09 14.77 -13.67
C PRO A 136 4.63 15.39 -12.34
N PRO A 137 5.65 16.26 -12.39
CA PRO A 137 6.41 16.74 -11.23
C PRO A 137 5.65 17.60 -10.19
N ASP A 138 4.44 18.08 -10.51
CA ASP A 138 3.93 19.31 -9.88
C ASP A 138 2.87 19.16 -8.77
N ALA A 139 2.57 17.95 -8.28
CA ALA A 139 1.88 17.86 -6.99
C ALA A 139 1.98 16.48 -6.31
N ILE A 140 2.70 16.41 -5.19
CA ILE A 140 2.46 15.39 -4.17
C ILE A 140 1.26 15.88 -3.37
N TYR A 141 0.08 15.35 -3.67
CA TYR A 141 -1.08 15.51 -2.79
C TYR A 141 -0.93 14.59 -1.59
N GLY A 142 -1.51 14.93 -0.43
CA GLY A 142 -1.38 14.10 0.77
C GLY A 142 -1.77 12.63 0.56
N LYS A 143 -2.74 12.38 -0.32
CA LYS A 143 -3.14 11.02 -0.74
C LYS A 143 -2.00 10.22 -1.36
N ALA A 144 -1.12 10.85 -2.14
CA ALA A 144 -0.02 10.18 -2.83
C ALA A 144 1.00 9.56 -1.86
N VAL A 145 1.30 10.28 -0.77
CA VAL A 145 2.18 9.77 0.30
C VAL A 145 1.51 8.62 1.04
N ALA A 146 0.21 8.74 1.36
CA ALA A 146 -0.55 7.67 2.01
C ALA A 146 -0.59 6.40 1.14
N ASP A 147 -0.92 6.55 -0.16
CA ASP A 147 -0.95 5.44 -1.12
C ASP A 147 0.44 4.78 -1.22
N ALA A 148 1.54 5.55 -1.14
CA ALA A 148 2.89 5.00 -1.16
C ALA A 148 3.25 4.21 0.12
N VAL A 149 2.82 4.68 1.30
CA VAL A 149 2.95 3.92 2.55
C VAL A 149 2.23 2.57 2.43
N GLU A 150 0.98 2.59 1.95
CA GLU A 150 0.23 1.36 1.68
C GLU A 150 0.95 0.50 0.64
N ALA A 151 1.43 1.08 -0.46
CA ALA A 151 2.09 0.33 -1.52
C ALA A 151 3.37 -0.35 -1.05
N LEU A 152 4.17 0.28 -0.19
CA LEU A 152 5.36 -0.32 0.40
C LEU A 152 5.00 -1.52 1.29
N ILE A 153 3.93 -1.40 2.11
CA ILE A 153 3.39 -2.52 2.89
C ILE A 153 2.95 -3.64 1.93
N GLY A 154 2.22 -3.32 0.87
CA GLY A 154 1.76 -4.28 -0.13
C GLY A 154 2.91 -4.99 -0.84
N ALA A 155 3.97 -4.26 -1.18
CA ALA A 155 5.19 -4.79 -1.79
C ALA A 155 5.88 -5.81 -0.89
N ILE A 156 6.02 -5.52 0.41
CA ILE A 156 6.61 -6.44 1.39
C ILE A 156 5.74 -7.71 1.52
N VAL A 157 4.42 -7.55 1.61
CA VAL A 157 3.49 -8.70 1.68
C VAL A 157 3.61 -9.62 0.47
N LEU A 158 3.83 -9.07 -0.72
CA LEU A 158 4.00 -9.89 -1.93
C LEU A 158 5.32 -10.66 -1.94
N GLU A 159 6.37 -10.10 -1.36
CA GLU A 159 7.71 -10.68 -1.33
C GLU A 159 7.87 -11.73 -0.23
N THR A 160 7.55 -11.37 1.01
CA THR A 160 7.83 -12.22 2.19
C THR A 160 6.60 -12.50 3.06
N GLY A 161 5.49 -11.81 2.82
CA GLY A 161 4.23 -12.05 3.52
C GLY A 161 3.97 -11.09 4.68
N ILE A 162 2.98 -11.44 5.50
CA ILE A 162 2.36 -10.50 6.45
C ILE A 162 3.25 -10.18 7.66
N ASP A 163 4.10 -11.11 8.09
CA ASP A 163 4.89 -10.95 9.32
C ASP A 163 6.02 -9.91 9.15
N ASP A 164 6.56 -9.77 7.93
CA ASP A 164 7.57 -8.76 7.62
C ASP A 164 6.93 -7.39 7.44
N ALA A 165 5.76 -7.35 6.80
CA ALA A 165 4.97 -6.14 6.66
C ALA A 165 4.53 -5.59 8.03
N GLU A 166 4.19 -6.48 8.98
CA GLU A 166 3.92 -6.11 10.37
C GLU A 166 5.11 -5.42 11.03
N ARG A 167 6.34 -5.94 10.87
CA ARG A 167 7.56 -5.29 11.39
C ARG A 167 7.81 -3.92 10.75
N ALA A 168 7.54 -3.77 9.46
CA ALA A 168 7.64 -2.47 8.79
C ALA A 168 6.59 -1.46 9.32
N VAL A 169 5.36 -1.91 9.60
CA VAL A 169 4.30 -1.09 10.22
C VAL A 169 4.71 -0.56 11.59
N PHE A 170 5.34 -1.39 12.43
CA PHE A 170 5.93 -0.93 13.69
C PHE A 170 7.10 0.03 13.50
N THR A 171 8.01 -0.28 12.57
CA THR A 171 9.17 0.56 12.28
C THR A 171 8.76 1.96 11.83
N MET A 172 7.70 2.07 11.03
CA MET A 172 7.13 3.35 10.60
C MET A 172 6.40 4.10 11.73
N GLY A 173 6.17 3.47 12.88
CA GLY A 173 5.43 4.06 14.00
C GLY A 173 3.94 4.24 13.71
N ILE A 174 3.36 3.44 12.82
CA ILE A 174 1.91 3.42 12.57
C ILE A 174 1.16 2.88 13.77
N VAL A 175 1.75 1.87 14.43
CA VAL A 175 1.29 1.34 15.72
C VAL A 175 2.41 1.56 16.71
N ALA A 176 2.09 2.20 17.83
CA ALA A 176 3.05 2.36 18.93
C ALA A 176 2.93 1.18 19.91
N ASP A 177 4.06 0.79 20.52
CA ASP A 177 4.14 -0.36 21.43
C ASP A 177 3.23 -0.21 22.67
N ASP A 178 3.05 1.02 23.14
CA ASP A 178 2.17 1.36 24.26
C ASP A 178 0.69 1.15 23.93
N MET A 179 0.26 1.38 22.68
CA MET A 179 -1.13 1.17 22.27
C MET A 179 -1.57 -0.30 22.39
N ILE A 180 -0.65 -1.24 22.22
CA ILE A 180 -0.94 -2.68 22.36
C ILE A 180 -0.97 -3.05 23.85
N ALA A 181 -0.11 -2.43 24.66
CA ALA A 181 -0.09 -2.64 26.11
C ALA A 181 -1.31 -2.03 26.83
N GLU A 182 -1.76 -0.85 26.39
CA GLU A 182 -2.96 -0.15 26.88
C GLU A 182 -4.27 -0.81 26.40
N GLY A 183 -4.20 -1.62 25.34
CA GLY A 183 -5.25 -2.55 24.94
C GLY A 183 -5.65 -3.59 26.00
N LYS A 184 -4.99 -3.61 27.17
CA LYS A 184 -5.43 -4.36 28.36
C LYS A 184 -6.73 -3.88 29.01
N LEU A 185 -7.39 -2.84 28.48
CA LEU A 185 -8.70 -2.40 28.97
C LEU A 185 -9.85 -3.22 28.36
N CYS A 186 -10.03 -4.43 28.88
CA CYS A 186 -11.38 -4.87 29.22
C CYS A 186 -11.43 -5.17 30.73
N ASP A 187 -11.42 -4.11 31.54
CA ASP A 187 -12.06 -4.13 32.86
C ASP A 187 -13.57 -4.35 32.62
N ILE A 188 -13.94 -5.60 32.38
CA ILE A 188 -15.32 -6.05 32.45
C ILE A 188 -15.37 -6.99 33.65
N ASP A 189 -15.54 -6.39 34.83
CA ASP A 189 -16.19 -7.06 35.95
C ASP A 189 -17.60 -7.45 35.50
N THR A 190 -17.73 -8.57 34.78
CA THR A 190 -18.88 -9.49 34.75
C THR A 190 -18.65 -10.58 33.69
N PRO A 191 -18.88 -11.87 34.02
CA PRO A 191 -18.87 -12.94 33.04
C PRO A 191 -20.17 -12.88 32.22
N SER A 192 -20.15 -12.14 31.11
CA SER A 192 -21.27 -12.08 30.18
C SER A 192 -21.06 -13.00 28.95
N PRO A 193 -22.08 -13.74 28.49
CA PRO A 193 -22.01 -14.61 27.30
C PRO A 193 -21.66 -13.90 25.97
N THR A 194 -21.49 -12.57 25.98
CA THR A 194 -21.02 -11.76 24.84
C THR A 194 -19.57 -12.01 24.44
N LEU A 195 -18.69 -12.46 25.34
CA LEU A 195 -17.28 -12.72 25.03
C LEU A 195 -17.09 -13.79 23.93
N SER A 196 -17.84 -14.89 24.00
CA SER A 196 -17.80 -15.94 22.96
C SER A 196 -18.30 -15.44 21.60
N ARG A 197 -19.33 -14.58 21.61
CA ARG A 197 -19.88 -13.97 20.39
C ARG A 197 -18.87 -13.02 19.76
N ASN A 198 -18.22 -12.18 20.56
CA ASN A 198 -17.22 -11.23 20.11
C ASN A 198 -15.99 -11.94 19.54
N ALA A 199 -15.48 -12.97 20.22
CA ALA A 199 -14.37 -13.78 19.71
C ALA A 199 -14.71 -14.45 18.37
N LYS A 200 -15.95 -14.95 18.21
CA LYS A 200 -16.42 -15.50 16.93
C LYS A 200 -16.49 -14.43 15.84
N TYR A 201 -16.98 -13.23 16.15
CA TYR A 201 -17.03 -12.11 15.19
C TYR A 201 -15.64 -11.65 14.76
N PHE A 202 -14.69 -11.55 15.68
CA PHE A 202 -13.30 -11.17 15.38
C PHE A 202 -12.62 -12.19 14.48
N LYS A 203 -12.73 -13.48 14.81
CA LYS A 203 -12.21 -14.56 13.96
C LYS A 203 -12.79 -14.50 12.55
N ASN A 204 -14.09 -14.25 12.42
CA ASN A 204 -14.73 -14.10 11.11
C ASN A 204 -14.21 -12.88 10.35
N MET A 205 -13.98 -11.75 11.04
CA MET A 205 -13.45 -10.54 10.43
C MET A 205 -12.02 -10.71 9.94
N ILE A 206 -11.14 -11.32 10.74
CA ILE A 206 -9.76 -11.69 10.35
C ILE A 206 -9.79 -12.60 9.13
N ASN A 207 -10.64 -13.64 9.15
CA ASN A 207 -10.78 -14.56 8.02
C ASN A 207 -11.27 -13.85 6.75
N SER A 208 -12.18 -12.89 6.87
CA SER A 208 -12.65 -12.07 5.74
C SER A 208 -11.51 -11.24 5.15
N GLN A 209 -10.78 -10.47 5.98
CA GLN A 209 -9.66 -9.64 5.51
C GLN A 209 -8.56 -10.50 4.89
N LYS A 210 -8.27 -11.66 5.48
CA LYS A 210 -7.32 -12.62 4.93
C LYS A 210 -7.77 -13.14 3.56
N SER A 211 -9.06 -13.46 3.39
CA SER A 211 -9.60 -13.91 2.11
C SER A 211 -9.50 -12.82 1.03
N ASP A 212 -9.83 -11.57 1.37
CA ASP A 212 -9.73 -10.45 0.44
C ASP A 212 -8.28 -10.17 0.05
N LEU A 213 -7.36 -10.21 1.01
CA LEU A 213 -5.93 -10.04 0.74
C LEU A 213 -5.41 -11.15 -0.19
N ILE A 214 -5.75 -12.41 0.08
CA ILE A 214 -5.35 -13.54 -0.78
C ILE A 214 -5.89 -13.37 -2.20
N ARG A 215 -7.15 -12.93 -2.34
CA ARG A 215 -7.76 -12.67 -3.65
C ARG A 215 -7.01 -11.57 -4.40
N LEU A 216 -6.72 -10.44 -3.74
CA LEU A 216 -5.98 -9.33 -4.36
C LEU A 216 -4.57 -9.74 -4.79
N ILE A 217 -3.85 -10.50 -3.95
CA ILE A 217 -2.53 -11.05 -4.30
C ILE A 217 -2.62 -11.98 -5.51
N GLY A 218 -3.64 -12.84 -5.56
CA GLY A 218 -3.91 -13.71 -6.69
C GLY A 218 -4.17 -12.93 -7.98
N GLU A 219 -5.06 -11.94 -7.93
CA GLU A 219 -5.37 -11.06 -9.06
C GLU A 219 -4.12 -10.29 -9.56
N PHE A 220 -3.29 -9.80 -8.63
CA PHE A 220 -2.05 -9.10 -8.96
C PHE A 220 -1.04 -10.02 -9.67
N ARG A 221 -0.82 -11.23 -9.15
CA ARG A 221 0.10 -12.21 -9.76
C ARG A 221 -0.36 -12.66 -11.14
N VAL A 222 -1.66 -12.86 -11.35
CA VAL A 222 -2.22 -13.22 -12.66
C VAL A 222 -1.97 -12.11 -13.69
N ARG A 223 -2.16 -10.83 -13.32
CA ARG A 223 -1.91 -9.70 -14.23
C ARG A 223 -0.48 -9.67 -14.73
N ARG A 224 0.50 -9.83 -13.84
CA ARG A 224 1.92 -9.86 -14.22
C ARG A 224 2.30 -11.02 -15.14
N ALA A 225 1.60 -12.15 -15.06
CA ALA A 225 1.82 -13.26 -15.99
C ALA A 225 1.29 -12.99 -17.41
N THR A 226 0.36 -12.03 -17.56
CA THR A 226 -0.27 -11.69 -18.85
C THR A 226 0.34 -10.48 -19.56
N THR A 227 1.23 -9.73 -18.90
CA THR A 227 1.89 -8.53 -19.44
C THR A 227 3.35 -8.74 -19.83
N GLY A 228 3.86 -9.99 -19.75
CA GLY A 228 5.20 -10.40 -20.17
C GLY A 228 5.30 -10.81 -21.63
#